data_AF-A0A847B0T1-F1
#
_entry.id   AF-A0A847B0T1-F1
#
_cell.length_a   1.000
_cell.length_b   1.000
_cell.length_c   1.000
_cell.angle_alpha   90.00
_cell.angle_beta   90.00
_cell.angle_gamma   90.00
#
_symmetry.space_group_name_H-M   'P 1'
#
loop_
_entity.id
_entity.type
_entity.pdbx_description
1 polymer ?
#
loop_
_entity_poly.entity_id
_entity_poly.type
_entity_poly.pdbx_seq_one_letter_code
_entity_poly.pdbx_strand_id
1 'polypeptide(L)'
;MTLRVRIKYSKRYPATLIGHLDTMGVFQRGMRMAGWPLEFTRGFNPRIKLSSGPPLSLGVSSNAEYLDVALRRRMSAYRSGLLKEKLIEGLEVVDISEIEKDDPGINTIISGFDYQVIGEVLEKNPPFSKCSLREKDGEIFVRVMKVDGNIANPSKVSGLKGCSYKKIKTLFVD
;
A
#
# COMPACT_ATOMS: atom_id res chain seq x y z
N MET A 1 26.40 -0.34 6.24
CA MET A 1 25.55 0.22 5.16
C MET A 1 24.32 -0.67 5.07
N THR A 2 23.11 -0.15 5.21
CA THR A 2 21.89 -0.97 5.14
C THR A 2 21.28 -0.75 3.76
N LEU A 3 21.29 -1.78 2.92
CA LEU A 3 20.62 -1.74 1.61
C LEU A 3 19.11 -1.84 1.83
N ARG A 4 18.34 -1.09 1.06
CA ARG A 4 16.87 -1.15 1.11
C ARG A 4 16.32 -1.37 -0.29
N VAL A 5 15.19 -2.07 -0.35
CA VAL A 5 14.39 -2.19 -1.57
C VAL A 5 13.00 -1.68 -1.28
N ARG A 6 12.42 -0.96 -2.25
CA ARG A 6 11.03 -0.55 -2.26
C ARG A 6 10.25 -1.44 -3.22
N ILE A 7 9.22 -2.08 -2.70
CA ILE A 7 8.30 -2.92 -3.44
C ILE A 7 7.02 -2.12 -3.67
N LYS A 8 6.62 -1.94 -4.92
CA LYS A 8 5.28 -1.50 -5.30
C LYS A 8 4.43 -2.73 -5.59
N TYR A 9 3.25 -2.83 -5.00
CA TYR A 9 2.37 -3.97 -5.21
C TYR A 9 0.91 -3.54 -5.40
N SER A 10 0.13 -4.38 -6.08
CA SER A 10 -1.32 -4.24 -6.14
C SER A 10 -2.00 -5.25 -5.23
N LYS A 11 -3.16 -4.88 -4.70
CA LYS A 11 -4.00 -5.71 -3.84
C LYS A 11 -5.42 -5.73 -4.39
N ARG A 12 -5.84 -6.88 -4.90
CA ARG A 12 -7.13 -7.11 -5.56
C ARG A 12 -7.82 -8.31 -4.93
N TYR A 13 -9.09 -8.50 -5.27
CA TYR A 13 -9.80 -9.72 -4.86
C TYR A 13 -9.04 -10.95 -5.38
N PRO A 14 -8.89 -12.03 -4.58
CA PRO A 14 -9.46 -12.24 -3.24
C PRO A 14 -8.61 -11.68 -2.08
N ALA A 15 -7.37 -11.23 -2.30
CA ALA A 15 -6.51 -10.72 -1.24
C ALA A 15 -7.06 -9.50 -0.49
N THR A 16 -8.04 -8.76 -1.03
CA THR A 16 -8.78 -7.72 -0.27
C THR A 16 -9.48 -8.26 0.97
N LEU A 17 -9.69 -9.58 1.08
CA LEU A 17 -10.32 -10.24 2.21
C LEU A 17 -9.37 -10.54 3.39
N ILE A 18 -8.08 -10.26 3.25
CA ILE A 18 -7.12 -10.41 4.37
C ILE A 18 -6.68 -9.04 4.91
N GLY A 19 -6.46 -8.99 6.22
CA GLY A 19 -6.05 -7.77 6.92
C GLY A 19 -4.63 -7.32 6.56
N HIS A 20 -4.25 -6.13 7.03
CA HIS A 20 -2.91 -5.59 6.79
C HIS A 20 -1.81 -6.48 7.38
N LEU A 21 -1.96 -6.97 8.61
CA LEU A 21 -0.97 -7.85 9.25
C LEU A 21 -0.79 -9.17 8.50
N ASP A 22 -1.88 -9.77 8.02
CA ASP A 22 -1.82 -10.98 7.20
C ASP A 22 -1.12 -10.72 5.87
N THR A 23 -1.41 -9.56 5.25
CA THR A 23 -0.73 -9.12 4.01
C THR A 23 0.77 -9.02 4.25
N MET A 24 1.20 -8.38 5.35
CA MET A 24 2.62 -8.33 5.73
C MET A 24 3.20 -9.73 5.96
N GLY A 25 2.44 -10.62 6.60
CA GLY A 25 2.82 -12.02 6.80
C GLY A 25 3.03 -12.78 5.50
N VAL A 26 2.18 -12.56 4.49
CA VAL A 26 2.34 -13.16 3.15
C VAL A 26 3.64 -12.68 2.51
N PHE A 27 3.91 -11.38 2.49
CA PHE A 27 5.17 -10.84 1.95
C PHE A 27 6.38 -11.38 2.71
N GLN A 28 6.35 -11.40 4.04
CA GLN A 28 7.43 -11.92 4.86
C GLN A 28 7.71 -13.42 4.62
N ARG A 29 6.66 -14.23 4.42
CA ARG A 29 6.81 -15.64 4.03
C ARG A 29 7.35 -15.76 2.61
N GLY A 30 6.78 -15.02 1.66
CA GLY A 30 7.20 -15.02 0.26
C GLY A 30 8.66 -14.65 0.07
N MET A 31 9.14 -13.59 0.73
CA MET A 31 10.54 -13.17 0.68
C MET A 31 11.49 -14.21 1.30
N ARG A 32 11.07 -14.88 2.39
CA ARG A 32 11.84 -15.99 2.98
C ARG A 32 11.92 -17.18 2.01
N MET A 33 10.80 -17.55 1.40
CA MET A 33 10.74 -18.65 0.41
C MET A 33 11.53 -18.33 -0.87
N ALA A 34 11.58 -17.06 -1.27
CA ALA A 34 12.39 -16.58 -2.39
C ALA A 34 13.90 -16.44 -2.05
N GLY A 35 14.30 -16.75 -0.80
CA GLY A 35 15.69 -16.71 -0.37
C GLY A 35 16.28 -15.29 -0.35
N TRP A 36 15.47 -14.28 -0.06
CA TRP A 36 15.93 -12.89 0.02
C TRP A 36 16.95 -12.72 1.16
N PRO A 37 18.02 -11.92 0.97
CA PRO A 37 19.02 -11.65 2.01
C PRO A 37 18.49 -10.65 3.05
N LEU A 38 17.40 -11.01 3.74
CA LEU A 38 16.64 -10.15 4.66
C LEU A 38 17.47 -9.75 5.89
N GLU A 39 17.36 -8.47 6.26
CA GLU A 39 17.92 -7.92 7.49
C GLU A 39 16.88 -7.99 8.63
N PHE A 40 17.34 -8.27 9.85
CA PHE A 40 16.47 -8.48 11.02
C PHE A 40 16.75 -7.47 12.14
N THR A 41 15.74 -7.20 12.96
CA THR A 41 15.89 -6.43 14.20
C THR A 41 16.79 -7.18 15.19
N ARG A 42 17.48 -6.43 16.06
CA ARG A 42 18.26 -7.02 17.16
C ARG A 42 17.36 -7.29 18.37
N GLY A 43 17.65 -8.33 19.14
CA GLY A 43 16.90 -8.69 20.36
C GLY A 43 16.36 -10.12 20.35
N PHE A 44 15.58 -10.46 21.39
CA PHE A 44 15.11 -11.83 21.65
C PHE A 44 14.09 -12.36 20.64
N ASN A 45 13.41 -11.48 19.90
CA ASN A 45 12.44 -11.85 18.86
C ASN A 45 12.76 -11.10 17.55
N PRO A 46 13.76 -11.56 16.78
CA PRO A 46 14.19 -10.90 15.55
C PRO A 46 13.08 -10.90 14.50
N ARG A 47 12.64 -9.70 14.09
CA ARG A 47 11.68 -9.49 13.01
C ARG A 47 12.39 -8.96 11.78
N ILE A 48 11.86 -9.25 10.60
CA ILE A 48 12.35 -8.65 9.36
C ILE A 48 12.21 -7.13 9.49
N LYS A 49 13.28 -6.38 9.18
CA LYS A 49 13.23 -4.92 9.12
C LYS A 49 12.47 -4.50 7.86
N LEU A 50 11.17 -4.28 8.04
CA LEU A 50 10.24 -3.86 7.01
C LEU A 50 9.43 -2.65 7.50
N SER A 51 9.11 -1.73 6.59
CA SER A 51 8.13 -0.67 6.78
C SER A 51 7.11 -0.73 5.66
N SER A 52 5.84 -0.54 5.97
CA SER A 52 4.78 -0.40 4.98
C SER A 52 4.38 1.06 4.81
N GLY A 53 3.69 1.35 3.72
CA GLY A 53 2.84 2.52 3.62
C GLY A 53 1.61 2.43 4.56
N PRO A 54 0.76 3.47 4.54
CA PRO A 54 -0.46 3.48 5.33
C PRO A 54 -1.37 2.31 4.96
N PRO A 55 -1.90 1.57 5.94
CA PRO A 55 -2.74 0.42 5.68
C PRO A 55 -4.09 0.84 5.09
N LEU A 56 -4.61 0.03 4.18
CA LEU A 56 -5.98 0.15 3.69
C LEU A 56 -6.95 -0.70 4.54
N SER A 57 -8.20 -0.25 4.60
CA SER A 57 -9.29 -1.00 5.23
C SER A 57 -9.53 -2.34 4.53
N LEU A 58 -10.05 -3.31 5.28
CA LEU A 58 -10.47 -4.59 4.73
C LEU A 58 -11.49 -4.40 3.60
N GLY A 59 -11.40 -5.22 2.55
CA GLY A 59 -12.30 -5.15 1.39
C GLY A 59 -11.92 -4.08 0.36
N VAL A 60 -10.98 -3.19 0.66
CA VAL A 60 -10.52 -2.15 -0.28
C VAL A 60 -9.45 -2.72 -1.22
N SER A 61 -9.62 -2.48 -2.52
CA SER A 61 -8.62 -2.83 -3.53
C SER A 61 -7.67 -1.67 -3.79
N SER A 62 -6.42 -1.98 -4.14
CA SER A 62 -5.38 -1.02 -4.47
C SER A 62 -4.60 -1.42 -5.70
N ASN A 63 -4.20 -0.44 -6.49
CA ASN A 63 -3.25 -0.64 -7.60
C ASN A 63 -1.79 -0.39 -7.22
N ALA A 64 -1.51 0.22 -6.06
CA ALA A 64 -0.17 0.71 -5.75
C ALA A 64 0.07 0.92 -4.25
N GLU A 65 0.27 -0.15 -3.49
CA GLU A 65 0.79 -0.06 -2.12
C GLU A 65 2.31 -0.22 -2.11
N TYR A 66 2.96 0.22 -1.02
CA TYR A 66 4.42 0.25 -0.91
C TYR A 66 4.95 -0.47 0.32
N LEU A 67 6.05 -1.21 0.16
CA LEU A 67 6.85 -1.80 1.25
C LEU A 67 8.33 -1.47 1.07
N ASP A 68 8.98 -1.01 2.14
CA ASP A 68 10.43 -0.89 2.22
C ASP A 68 10.96 -2.06 3.03
N VAL A 69 11.96 -2.77 2.49
CA VAL A 69 12.56 -3.95 3.11
C VAL A 69 14.07 -3.77 3.17
N ALA A 70 14.64 -3.91 4.36
CA ALA A 70 16.09 -3.87 4.52
C ALA A 70 16.74 -5.21 4.19
N LEU A 71 17.88 -5.14 3.51
CA LEU A 71 18.68 -6.27 3.07
C LEU A 71 20.09 -6.21 3.64
N ARG A 72 20.66 -7.39 3.90
CA ARG A 72 22.03 -7.61 4.39
C ARG A 72 23.08 -7.36 3.33
N ARG A 73 22.71 -7.66 2.08
CA ARG A 73 23.55 -7.57 0.88
C ARG A 73 22.65 -7.40 -0.34
N ARG A 74 23.24 -6.98 -1.45
CA ARG A 74 22.52 -6.80 -2.71
C ARG A 74 21.86 -8.11 -3.15
N MET A 75 20.65 -8.00 -3.66
CA MET A 75 19.88 -9.13 -4.16
C MET A 75 20.05 -9.25 -5.68
N SER A 76 20.07 -10.48 -6.20
CA SER A 76 20.07 -10.71 -7.66
C SER A 76 18.68 -10.53 -8.25
N ALA A 77 18.60 -10.09 -9.51
CA ALA A 77 17.33 -9.96 -10.24
C ALA A 77 16.53 -11.28 -10.31
N TYR A 78 17.21 -12.43 -10.30
CA TYR A 78 16.55 -13.73 -10.20
C TYR A 78 15.72 -13.86 -8.90
N ARG A 79 16.30 -13.49 -7.74
CA ARG A 79 15.61 -13.61 -6.45
C ARG A 79 14.46 -12.63 -6.31
N SER A 80 14.55 -11.44 -6.90
CA SER A 80 13.42 -10.49 -6.91
C SER A 80 12.25 -11.04 -7.72
N GLY A 81 12.53 -11.70 -8.86
CA GLY A 81 11.53 -12.38 -9.68
C GLY A 81 10.78 -13.49 -8.93
N LEU A 82 11.50 -14.31 -8.14
CA LEU A 82 10.89 -15.40 -7.36
C LEU A 82 9.79 -14.94 -6.39
N LEU A 83 9.84 -13.71 -5.86
CA LEU A 83 8.80 -13.23 -4.95
C LEU A 83 7.43 -13.23 -5.62
N LYS A 84 7.37 -12.88 -6.92
CA LYS A 84 6.11 -12.83 -7.69
C LYS A 84 5.38 -14.17 -7.68
N GLU A 85 6.11 -15.28 -7.68
CA GLU A 85 5.58 -16.64 -7.69
C GLU A 85 5.17 -17.15 -6.30
N LYS A 86 5.51 -16.44 -5.21
CA LYS A 86 5.22 -16.88 -3.83
C LYS A 86 4.07 -16.13 -3.18
N LEU A 87 3.48 -15.15 -3.87
CA LEU A 87 2.33 -14.41 -3.37
C LEU A 87 1.03 -15.17 -3.64
N ILE A 88 0.02 -14.90 -2.80
CA ILE A 88 -1.32 -15.42 -2.99
C ILE A 88 -2.02 -14.69 -4.14
N GLU A 89 -3.08 -15.30 -4.68
CA GLU A 89 -3.94 -14.66 -5.66
C GLU A 89 -4.44 -13.29 -5.15
N GLY A 90 -4.40 -12.29 -6.03
CA GLY A 90 -4.80 -10.93 -5.71
C GLY A 90 -3.71 -10.08 -5.06
N LEU A 91 -2.53 -10.61 -4.73
CA LEU A 91 -1.34 -9.81 -4.43
C LEU A 91 -0.32 -9.91 -5.56
N GLU A 92 0.00 -8.79 -6.18
CA GLU A 92 0.91 -8.75 -7.33
C GLU A 92 2.02 -7.72 -7.10
N VAL A 93 3.28 -8.13 -7.28
CA VAL A 93 4.39 -7.18 -7.30
C VAL A 93 4.45 -6.46 -8.64
N VAL A 94 4.23 -5.16 -8.60
CA VAL A 94 4.30 -4.25 -9.75
C VAL A 94 5.75 -3.89 -10.04
N ASP A 95 6.48 -3.46 -9.01
CA ASP A 95 7.88 -3.05 -9.14
C ASP A 95 8.71 -3.39 -7.88
N ILE A 96 10.01 -3.61 -8.07
CA ILE A 96 11.00 -3.72 -6.99
C ILE A 96 12.19 -2.86 -7.37
N SER A 97 12.38 -1.76 -6.66
CA SER A 97 13.48 -0.83 -6.86
C SER A 97 14.43 -0.84 -5.67
N GLU A 98 15.74 -0.86 -5.92
CA GLU A 98 16.73 -0.56 -4.88
C GLU A 98 16.63 0.92 -4.51
N ILE A 99 16.65 1.22 -3.21
CA ILE A 99 16.65 2.60 -2.70
C ILE A 99 17.85 2.77 -1.77
N GLU A 100 18.45 3.96 -1.82
CA GLU A 100 19.60 4.31 -0.99
C GLU A 100 19.19 4.46 0.47
N LYS A 101 20.18 4.47 1.37
CA LYS A 101 19.91 4.62 2.82
C LYS A 101 19.24 5.95 3.17
N ASP A 102 19.60 7.00 2.43
CA ASP A 102 19.13 8.37 2.71
C ASP A 102 17.88 8.73 1.89
N ASP A 103 17.40 7.81 1.02
CA ASP A 103 16.14 8.00 0.33
C ASP A 103 14.98 8.15 1.33
N PRO A 104 14.02 9.06 1.06
CA PRO A 104 12.90 9.26 1.95
C PRO A 104 12.08 7.97 2.12
N GLY A 105 11.65 7.70 3.35
CA GLY A 105 10.76 6.58 3.64
C GLY A 105 9.39 6.73 2.97
N ILE A 106 8.65 5.62 2.87
CA ILE A 106 7.34 5.56 2.19
C ILE A 106 6.39 6.68 2.64
N ASN A 107 6.26 6.89 3.96
CA ASN A 107 5.34 7.90 4.49
C ASN A 107 5.72 9.32 4.08
N THR A 108 6.98 9.58 3.72
CA THR A 108 7.43 10.87 3.19
C THR A 108 7.04 11.03 1.73
N ILE A 109 7.28 10.00 0.90
CA ILE A 109 7.05 10.07 -0.56
C ILE A 109 5.58 10.02 -0.95
N ILE A 110 4.71 9.37 -0.16
CA ILE A 110 3.28 9.33 -0.47
C ILE A 110 2.71 10.74 -0.32
N SER A 111 2.26 11.30 -1.43
CA SER A 111 1.70 12.65 -1.54
C SER A 111 0.17 12.68 -1.38
N GLY A 112 -0.50 11.54 -1.53
CA GLY A 112 -1.96 11.43 -1.43
C GLY A 112 -2.51 10.07 -1.84
N PHE A 113 -3.83 10.00 -1.96
CA PHE A 113 -4.58 8.84 -2.42
C PHE A 113 -5.71 9.28 -3.34
N ASP A 114 -5.90 8.57 -4.46
CA ASP A 114 -7.10 8.65 -5.27
C ASP A 114 -8.02 7.47 -4.95
N TYR A 115 -9.29 7.74 -4.71
CA TYR A 115 -10.33 6.73 -4.54
C TYR A 115 -11.26 6.80 -5.73
N GLN A 116 -11.55 5.63 -6.27
CA GLN A 116 -12.68 5.40 -7.17
C GLN A 116 -13.74 4.64 -6.37
N VAL A 117 -14.90 5.25 -6.28
CA VAL A 117 -16.06 4.76 -5.55
C VAL A 117 -17.19 4.54 -6.54
N ILE A 118 -17.79 3.36 -6.52
CA ILE A 118 -18.98 3.04 -7.30
C ILE A 118 -20.17 3.03 -6.34
N GLY A 119 -21.09 3.97 -6.51
CA GLY A 119 -22.27 4.14 -5.66
C GLY A 119 -22.92 5.52 -5.79
N GLU A 120 -23.90 5.78 -4.94
CA GLU A 120 -24.59 7.07 -4.85
C GLU A 120 -23.99 7.91 -3.71
N VAL A 121 -23.78 9.21 -3.96
CA VAL A 121 -23.42 10.16 -2.91
C VAL A 121 -24.70 10.60 -2.20
N LEU A 122 -24.96 10.11 -0.98
CA LEU A 122 -26.15 10.54 -0.24
C LEU A 122 -25.95 11.88 0.49
N GLU A 123 -24.73 12.22 0.93
CA GLU A 123 -24.40 13.57 1.41
C GLU A 123 -23.00 14.01 0.96
N LYS A 124 -22.90 15.24 0.45
CA LYS A 124 -21.64 15.89 0.06
C LYS A 124 -21.10 16.71 1.25
N ASN A 125 -20.52 16.04 2.25
CA ASN A 125 -19.84 16.74 3.35
C ASN A 125 -18.44 16.19 3.72
N PRO A 126 -17.53 15.94 2.76
CA PRO A 126 -16.11 15.75 3.08
C PRO A 126 -15.52 17.04 3.68
N PRO A 127 -14.45 16.96 4.49
CA PRO A 127 -13.66 18.14 4.83
C PRO A 127 -12.98 18.68 3.56
N PHE A 128 -13.70 19.51 2.81
CA PHE A 128 -13.37 19.93 1.44
C PHE A 128 -12.05 20.70 1.30
N SER A 129 -11.47 21.22 2.39
CA SER A 129 -10.21 21.96 2.31
C SER A 129 -9.01 21.10 1.87
N LYS A 130 -9.15 19.76 1.80
CA LYS A 130 -8.04 18.82 1.52
C LYS A 130 -8.36 17.72 0.50
N CYS A 131 -9.53 17.79 -0.16
CA CYS A 131 -10.01 16.76 -1.07
C CYS A 131 -10.69 17.36 -2.30
N SER A 132 -10.57 16.72 -3.46
CA SER A 132 -11.37 17.05 -4.65
C SER A 132 -12.27 15.89 -5.04
N LEU A 133 -13.50 16.17 -5.43
CA LEU A 133 -14.49 15.19 -5.87
C LEU A 133 -14.88 15.46 -7.33
N ARG A 134 -14.94 14.38 -8.13
CA ARG A 134 -15.46 14.41 -9.49
C ARG A 134 -16.40 13.24 -9.71
N GLU A 135 -17.54 13.49 -10.34
CA GLU A 135 -18.47 12.45 -10.78
C GLU A 135 -18.33 12.25 -12.29
N LYS A 136 -18.33 11.00 -12.74
CA LYS A 136 -18.33 10.63 -14.16
C LYS A 136 -18.92 9.23 -14.33
N ASP A 137 -19.90 9.08 -15.23
CA ASP A 137 -20.48 7.78 -15.63
C ASP A 137 -20.99 6.91 -14.45
N GLY A 138 -21.56 7.52 -13.41
CA GLY A 138 -22.04 6.80 -12.22
C GLY A 138 -20.93 6.39 -11.23
N GLU A 139 -19.70 6.86 -11.47
CA GLU A 139 -18.57 6.68 -10.58
C GLU A 139 -18.17 8.01 -9.93
N ILE A 140 -17.68 7.91 -8.70
CA ILE A 140 -17.21 9.04 -7.89
C ILE A 140 -15.70 8.88 -7.70
N PHE A 141 -14.95 9.90 -8.11
CA PHE A 141 -13.51 9.99 -7.93
C PHE A 141 -13.23 10.99 -6.81
N VAL A 142 -12.58 10.53 -5.75
CA VAL A 142 -12.17 11.35 -4.61
C VAL A 142 -10.66 11.35 -4.53
N ARG A 143 -10.03 12.51 -4.72
CA ARG A 143 -8.59 12.67 -4.48
C ARG A 143 -8.38 13.31 -3.13
N VAL A 144 -7.47 12.74 -2.35
CA VAL A 144 -7.09 13.20 -1.00
C VAL A 144 -5.60 13.48 -1.00
N MET A 145 -5.23 14.72 -0.76
CA MET A 145 -3.82 15.13 -0.72
C MET A 145 -3.30 15.13 0.71
N LYS A 146 -2.00 14.88 0.86
CA LYS A 146 -1.27 15.06 2.12
C LYS A 146 -1.16 16.55 2.43
N VAL A 147 -1.46 16.92 3.67
CA VAL A 147 -1.36 18.31 4.14
C VAL A 147 -0.61 18.33 5.47
N ASP A 148 0.40 19.20 5.58
CA ASP A 148 1.26 19.32 6.76
C ASP A 148 1.90 17.99 7.21
N GLY A 149 2.34 17.18 6.26
CA GLY A 149 2.97 15.88 6.58
C GLY A 149 1.99 14.76 6.93
N ASN A 150 0.69 15.04 7.05
CA ASN A 150 -0.32 14.05 7.43
C ASN A 150 -1.25 13.75 6.25
N ILE A 151 -1.46 12.47 5.98
CA ILE A 151 -2.49 12.07 5.03
C ILE A 151 -3.80 11.95 5.80
N ALA A 152 -4.85 12.64 5.34
CA ALA A 152 -6.19 12.43 5.89
C ALA A 152 -6.52 10.93 5.77
N ASN A 153 -6.78 10.30 6.91
CA ASN A 153 -6.94 8.85 6.98
C ASN A 153 -7.96 8.37 5.93
N PRO A 154 -7.61 7.41 5.05
CA PRO A 154 -8.53 6.76 4.12
C PRO A 154 -9.86 6.34 4.78
N SER A 155 -9.81 5.81 6.00
CA SER A 155 -11.01 5.39 6.74
C SER A 155 -11.80 6.55 7.38
N LYS A 156 -11.29 7.78 7.31
CA LYS A 156 -12.08 9.00 7.54
C LYS A 156 -12.73 9.51 6.25
N VAL A 157 -12.30 9.06 5.07
CA VAL A 157 -12.99 9.27 3.78
C VAL A 157 -14.17 8.30 3.65
N SER A 158 -14.12 7.12 4.28
CA SER A 158 -15.36 6.35 4.56
C SER A 158 -16.32 7.07 5.51
N GLY A 159 -15.91 8.23 6.05
CA GLY A 159 -16.75 9.23 6.70
C GLY A 159 -17.45 10.22 5.76
N LEU A 160 -17.52 9.95 4.45
CA LEU A 160 -18.64 10.45 3.64
C LEU A 160 -19.91 9.79 4.21
N LYS A 161 -20.44 10.38 5.28
CA LYS A 161 -21.72 9.99 5.86
C LYS A 161 -22.75 10.00 4.73
N GLY A 162 -23.48 8.91 4.62
CA GLY A 162 -24.48 8.75 3.57
C GLY A 162 -24.05 7.91 2.37
N CYS A 163 -22.79 7.79 1.94
CA CYS A 163 -22.52 7.00 0.72
C CYS A 163 -22.72 5.48 0.95
N SER A 164 -23.59 4.85 0.14
CA SER A 164 -23.70 3.38 0.05
C SER A 164 -22.65 2.87 -0.93
N TYR A 165 -21.62 2.20 -0.43
CA TYR A 165 -20.49 1.74 -1.25
C TYR A 165 -20.72 0.31 -1.75
N LYS A 166 -20.62 0.08 -3.07
CA LYS A 166 -20.54 -1.29 -3.62
C LYS A 166 -19.09 -1.76 -3.82
N LYS A 167 -18.14 -0.82 -4.06
CA LYS A 167 -16.71 -1.13 -4.28
C LYS A 167 -15.84 0.12 -4.09
N ILE A 168 -14.68 -0.03 -3.44
CA ILE A 168 -13.65 1.01 -3.31
C ILE A 168 -12.37 0.52 -3.99
N LYS A 169 -11.83 1.34 -4.90
CA LYS A 169 -10.54 1.12 -5.54
C LYS A 169 -9.64 2.32 -5.29
N THR A 170 -8.51 2.07 -4.62
CA THR A 170 -7.49 3.08 -4.37
C THR A 170 -6.46 3.05 -5.50
N LEU A 171 -6.30 4.19 -6.15
CA LEU A 171 -5.21 4.52 -7.05
C LEU A 171 -4.25 5.39 -6.23
N PHE A 172 -3.01 4.95 -6.02
CA PHE A 172 -2.02 5.87 -5.47
C PHE A 172 -1.50 6.72 -6.61
N VAL A 173 -1.46 8.03 -6.39
CA VAL A 173 -0.82 8.98 -7.29
C VAL A 173 0.60 9.12 -6.78
N ASP A 174 1.56 8.72 -7.61
CA ASP A 174 2.99 9.00 -7.40
C ASP A 174 3.27 10.46 -7.75
#